data_AF-A0A9W4TW54-F1
#
_entry.id   AF-A0A9W4TW54-F1
#
_cell.length_a   1.000
_cell.length_b   1.000
_cell.length_c   1.000
_cell.angle_alpha   90.00
_cell.angle_beta   90.00
_cell.angle_gamma   90.00
#
_symmetry.space_group_name_H-M   'P 1'
#
loop_
_entity.id
_entity.type
_entity.pdbx_description
1 polymer ?
#
loop_
_entity_poly.entity_id
_entity_poly.type
_entity_poly.pdbx_seq_one_letter_code
_entity_poly.pdbx_strand_id
1 'polypeptide(L)'
;MLCQICNTNESKYKCPKCNIPYCSLACYKSESHKEPEQIEKPKSNKIEIASDINSNSKFDKFLKDSKIQYLLNEPVLQFHLLTLVKILNDDQGNFVSKGLNHDQKLDVLNLKLQDLRAGGVEENEAIEEFVQRIFELDQEES
;
A
#
# COMPACT_ATOMS: atom_id res chain seq x y z
N MET A 1 -17.81 5.06 34.56
CA MET A 1 -16.81 4.35 33.72
C MET A 1 -15.56 5.20 33.66
N LEU A 2 -14.35 4.63 33.58
CA LEU A 2 -13.13 5.44 33.43
C LEU A 2 -12.95 5.92 31.98
N CYS A 3 -12.21 7.01 31.80
CA CYS A 3 -11.81 7.53 30.51
C CYS A 3 -10.86 6.54 29.82
N GLN A 4 -11.23 6.03 28.66
CA GLN A 4 -10.44 5.05 27.88
C GLN A 4 -9.26 5.68 27.12
N ILE A 5 -8.86 6.90 27.50
CA ILE A 5 -7.78 7.66 26.87
C ILE A 5 -6.67 7.89 27.90
N CYS A 6 -7.00 8.43 29.08
CA CYS A 6 -6.04 8.59 30.16
C CYS A 6 -6.12 7.51 31.25
N ASN A 7 -7.21 6.74 31.31
CA ASN A 7 -7.52 5.74 32.35
C ASN A 7 -7.44 6.24 33.80
N THR A 8 -7.30 7.55 34.02
CA THR A 8 -7.12 8.15 35.35
C THR A 8 -8.41 8.71 35.92
N ASN A 9 -9.23 9.35 35.09
CA ASN A 9 -10.43 10.08 35.49
C ASN A 9 -11.71 9.40 35.00
N GLU A 10 -12.82 9.66 35.70
CA GLU A 10 -14.13 9.20 35.24
C GLU A 10 -14.53 9.86 33.91
N SER A 11 -15.09 9.08 32.99
CA SER A 11 -15.54 9.56 31.68
C SER A 11 -16.84 10.37 31.81
N LYS A 12 -16.83 11.56 31.20
CA LYS A 12 -17.96 12.50 31.19
C LYS A 12 -18.66 12.57 29.84
N TYR A 13 -17.96 12.19 28.78
CA TYR A 13 -18.41 12.32 27.39
C TYR A 13 -18.08 11.06 26.60
N LYS A 14 -18.75 10.88 25.45
CA LYS A 14 -18.54 9.76 24.53
C LYS A 14 -18.33 10.29 23.12
N CYS A 15 -17.27 9.86 22.43
CA CYS A 15 -16.99 10.33 21.09
C CYS A 15 -17.98 9.73 20.08
N PRO A 16 -18.67 10.51 19.23
CA PRO A 16 -19.64 9.98 18.27
C PRO A 16 -18.99 9.21 17.10
N LYS A 17 -17.67 9.37 16.88
CA LYS A 17 -16.94 8.73 15.78
C LYS A 17 -16.41 7.34 16.16
N CYS A 18 -15.73 7.25 17.29
CA CYS A 18 -15.09 6.00 17.75
C CYS A 18 -15.82 5.35 18.94
N ASN A 19 -16.87 5.98 19.48
CA ASN A 19 -17.65 5.51 20.63
C ASN A 19 -16.85 5.37 21.94
N ILE A 20 -15.63 5.91 22.00
CA ILE A 20 -14.74 5.83 23.17
C ILE A 20 -15.19 6.84 24.24
N PRO A 21 -15.35 6.41 25.52
CA PRO A 21 -15.69 7.30 26.62
C PRO A 21 -14.46 8.06 27.14
N TYR A 22 -14.58 9.39 27.29
CA TYR A 22 -13.47 10.27 27.67
C TYR A 22 -13.85 11.29 28.76
N CYS A 23 -12.86 11.78 29.52
CA CYS A 23 -13.12 12.67 30.66
C CYS A 23 -13.21 14.16 30.32
N SER A 24 -12.48 14.64 29.30
CA SER A 24 -12.41 16.06 28.94
C SER A 24 -11.95 16.31 27.50
N LEU A 25 -12.09 17.54 27.03
CA LEU A 25 -11.61 17.96 25.70
C LEU A 25 -10.11 17.74 25.48
N ALA A 26 -9.30 17.72 26.55
CA ALA A 26 -7.87 17.40 26.45
C ALA A 26 -7.67 15.96 25.97
N CYS A 27 -8.42 15.00 26.54
CA CYS A 27 -8.44 13.62 26.04
C CYS A 27 -9.10 13.51 24.66
N TYR A 28 -10.08 14.35 24.34
CA TYR A 28 -10.68 14.35 23.00
C TYR A 28 -9.69 14.78 21.90
N LYS A 29 -8.70 15.64 22.21
CA LYS A 29 -7.72 16.13 21.24
C LYS A 29 -6.33 15.48 21.37
N SER A 30 -6.16 14.54 22.30
CA SER A 30 -4.86 13.90 22.55
C SER A 30 -4.48 12.94 21.42
N GLU A 31 -3.19 12.73 21.19
CA GLU A 31 -2.70 11.72 20.24
C GLU A 31 -3.06 10.29 20.64
N SER A 32 -3.27 10.03 21.93
CA SER A 32 -3.84 8.76 22.44
C SER A 32 -5.32 8.57 22.09
N HIS A 33 -5.95 9.59 21.49
CA HIS A 33 -7.26 9.55 20.84
C HIS A 33 -7.12 9.60 19.31
N LYS A 34 -5.94 9.28 18.77
CA LYS A 34 -5.80 8.75 17.41
C LYS A 34 -5.98 7.24 17.50
N GLU A 35 -6.66 6.70 16.50
CA GLU A 35 -7.17 5.32 16.46
C GLU A 35 -6.19 4.29 17.03
N PRO A 36 -6.65 3.39 17.94
CA PRO A 36 -5.96 2.14 18.11
C PRO A 36 -6.14 1.34 16.82
N GLU A 37 -5.05 1.15 16.09
CA GLU A 37 -4.88 0.02 15.20
C GLU A 37 -5.31 -1.24 15.95
N GLN A 38 -6.26 -1.95 15.35
CA GLN A 38 -7.01 -3.03 15.98
C GLN A 38 -6.13 -4.27 16.13
N ILE A 39 -5.60 -4.50 17.32
CA ILE A 39 -5.20 -5.80 17.87
C ILE A 39 -6.44 -6.26 18.68
N GLU A 40 -7.19 -7.36 18.45
CA GLU A 40 -6.96 -8.61 17.73
C GLU A 40 -8.28 -9.43 17.62
N LYS A 41 -8.32 -10.33 16.62
CA LYS A 41 -9.17 -11.54 16.40
C LYS A 41 -10.34 -11.49 15.39
N PRO A 42 -10.50 -12.57 14.61
CA PRO A 42 -10.69 -12.50 13.16
C PRO A 42 -12.17 -12.49 12.80
N LYS A 43 -12.61 -11.44 12.11
CA LYS A 43 -13.88 -11.45 11.38
C LYS A 43 -13.59 -11.09 9.94
N SER A 44 -13.60 -12.15 9.15
CA SER A 44 -13.68 -12.21 7.70
C SER A 44 -14.57 -11.11 7.12
N ASN A 45 -13.96 -9.98 6.77
CA ASN A 45 -14.40 -9.20 5.63
C ASN A 45 -13.28 -9.33 4.60
N LYS A 46 -13.47 -10.33 3.73
CA LYS A 46 -12.76 -10.47 2.47
C LYS A 46 -12.90 -9.15 1.73
N ILE A 47 -11.84 -8.36 1.74
CA ILE A 47 -11.45 -7.73 0.49
C ILE A 47 -11.11 -8.93 -0.38
N GLU A 48 -11.96 -9.23 -1.36
CA GLU A 48 -11.66 -10.19 -2.42
C GLU A 48 -10.58 -9.57 -3.32
N ILE A 49 -9.39 -9.36 -2.75
CA ILE A 49 -8.16 -9.58 -3.50
C ILE A 49 -8.11 -11.10 -3.58
N ALA A 50 -8.52 -11.62 -4.73
CA ALA A 50 -8.52 -13.04 -5.02
C ALA A 50 -7.23 -13.66 -4.47
N SER A 51 -7.46 -14.64 -3.60
CA SER A 51 -6.49 -15.48 -2.94
C SER A 51 -5.77 -16.37 -3.94
N ASP A 52 -4.91 -15.75 -4.76
CA ASP A 52 -3.87 -16.40 -5.54
C ASP A 52 -2.52 -15.75 -5.20
N ILE A 53 -2.20 -15.62 -3.91
CA ILE A 53 -0.81 -15.84 -3.48
C ILE A 53 -0.61 -17.35 -3.51
N ASN A 54 -0.70 -17.92 -4.71
CA ASN A 54 0.12 -19.07 -5.04
C ASN A 54 1.54 -18.57 -4.80
N SER A 55 2.20 -19.07 -3.76
CA SER A 55 3.59 -18.75 -3.43
C SER A 55 4.44 -18.99 -4.67
N ASN A 56 4.58 -17.97 -5.51
CA ASN A 56 5.38 -18.01 -6.70
C ASN A 56 6.82 -17.87 -6.20
N SER A 57 7.43 -19.02 -5.90
CA SER A 57 8.78 -19.22 -5.36
C SER A 57 9.84 -18.27 -5.95
N LYS A 58 9.65 -17.80 -7.20
CA LYS A 58 10.55 -16.86 -7.87
C LYS A 58 10.60 -15.46 -7.22
N PHE A 59 9.50 -14.96 -6.64
CA PHE A 59 9.47 -13.59 -6.13
C PHE A 59 9.89 -13.45 -4.67
N ASP A 60 9.94 -14.57 -3.93
CA ASP A 60 10.31 -14.59 -2.51
C ASP A 60 11.70 -13.99 -2.27
N LYS A 61 12.63 -14.14 -3.22
CA LYS A 61 13.98 -13.56 -3.13
C LYS A 61 13.94 -12.03 -3.10
N PHE A 62 13.11 -11.41 -3.93
CA PHE A 62 12.97 -9.95 -3.95
C PHE A 62 12.30 -9.45 -2.67
N LEU A 63 11.28 -10.17 -2.18
CA LEU A 63 10.57 -9.80 -0.95
C LEU A 63 11.43 -9.94 0.32
N LYS A 64 12.47 -10.77 0.30
CA LYS A 64 13.44 -10.93 1.39
C LYS A 64 14.57 -9.90 1.35
N ASP A 65 14.78 -9.24 0.22
CA ASP A 65 15.85 -8.25 0.08
C ASP A 65 15.54 -6.98 0.90
N SER A 66 16.47 -6.60 1.77
CA SER A 66 16.27 -5.45 2.67
C SER A 66 16.20 -4.12 1.92
N LYS A 67 16.89 -3.99 0.78
CA LYS A 67 16.84 -2.77 -0.03
C LYS A 67 15.50 -2.66 -0.75
N ILE A 68 15.00 -3.75 -1.35
CA ILE A 68 13.63 -3.80 -1.91
C ILE A 68 12.59 -3.45 -0.85
N GLN A 69 12.68 -4.02 0.36
CA GLN A 69 11.75 -3.69 1.45
C GLN A 69 11.79 -2.22 1.85
N TYR A 70 12.99 -1.62 1.90
CA TYR A 70 13.14 -0.18 2.16
C TYR A 70 12.48 0.66 1.06
N LEU A 71 12.78 0.37 -0.21
CA LEU A 71 12.22 1.08 -1.36
C LEU A 71 10.70 0.98 -1.41
N LEU A 72 10.14 -0.21 -1.15
CA LEU A 72 8.69 -0.43 -1.10
C LEU A 72 7.97 0.38 -0.02
N ASN A 73 8.67 0.93 0.98
CA ASN A 73 8.10 1.83 1.98
C ASN A 73 8.10 3.31 1.54
N GLU A 74 8.73 3.65 0.41
CA GLU A 74 8.73 5.01 -0.10
C GLU A 74 7.38 5.40 -0.72
N PRO A 75 6.73 6.49 -0.26
CA PRO A 75 5.40 6.86 -0.74
C PRO A 75 5.33 7.13 -2.25
N VAL A 76 6.41 7.69 -2.81
CA VAL A 76 6.48 7.99 -4.25
C VAL A 76 6.53 6.71 -5.08
N LEU A 77 7.33 5.72 -4.66
CA LEU A 77 7.39 4.43 -5.33
C LEU A 77 6.04 3.72 -5.24
N GLN A 78 5.42 3.70 -4.05
CA GLN A 78 4.10 3.10 -3.86
C GLN A 78 3.05 3.75 -4.77
N PHE A 79 3.04 5.08 -4.91
CA PHE A 79 2.13 5.77 -5.80
C PHE A 79 2.28 5.32 -7.26
N HIS A 80 3.52 5.23 -7.75
CA HIS A 80 3.79 4.80 -9.12
C HIS A 80 3.47 3.32 -9.33
N LEU A 81 3.87 2.43 -8.42
CA LEU A 81 3.54 1.00 -8.49
C LEU A 81 2.02 0.77 -8.45
N LEU A 82 1.29 1.48 -7.59
CA LEU A 82 -0.17 1.42 -7.57
C LEU A 82 -0.78 1.89 -8.88
N THR A 83 -0.19 2.87 -9.55
CA THR A 83 -0.62 3.32 -10.88
C THR A 83 -0.43 2.20 -11.92
N LEU A 84 0.70 1.52 -11.91
CA LEU A 84 0.95 0.37 -12.79
C LEU A 84 -0.03 -0.79 -12.51
N VAL A 85 -0.27 -1.11 -11.24
CA VAL A 85 -1.25 -2.12 -10.83
C VAL A 85 -2.66 -1.75 -11.29
N LYS A 86 -3.04 -0.47 -11.21
CA LYS A 86 -4.34 0.02 -11.70
C LYS A 86 -4.49 -0.16 -13.21
N ILE A 87 -3.44 0.03 -14.01
CA ILE A 87 -3.49 -0.22 -15.47
C ILE A 87 -3.89 -1.67 -15.76
N LEU A 88 -3.27 -2.63 -15.07
CA LEU A 88 -3.55 -4.06 -15.29
C LEU A 88 -4.97 -4.44 -14.85
N ASN A 89 -5.42 -3.85 -13.74
CA ASN A 89 -6.71 -4.18 -13.13
C ASN A 89 -7.86 -3.27 -13.61
N ASP A 90 -7.64 -2.40 -14.60
CA ASP A 90 -8.67 -1.49 -15.08
C ASP A 90 -9.62 -2.19 -16.06
N ASP A 91 -10.68 -2.80 -15.54
CA ASP A 91 -11.71 -3.45 -16.36
C ASP A 91 -12.81 -2.49 -16.80
N GLN A 92 -12.94 -1.34 -16.13
CA GLN A 92 -14.02 -0.38 -16.40
C GLN A 92 -13.61 0.72 -17.39
N GLY A 93 -12.31 0.84 -17.68
CA GLY A 93 -11.76 1.89 -18.54
C GLY A 93 -11.69 3.24 -17.83
N ASN A 94 -11.43 3.22 -16.53
CA ASN A 94 -11.31 4.42 -15.70
C ASN A 94 -9.94 5.10 -15.86
N PHE A 95 -8.94 4.35 -16.30
CA PHE A 95 -7.54 4.76 -16.40
C PHE A 95 -6.99 4.53 -17.81
N VAL A 96 -7.35 3.42 -18.45
CA VAL A 96 -7.04 3.12 -19.86
C VAL A 96 -8.31 2.99 -20.69
N SER A 97 -8.19 2.86 -22.01
CA SER A 97 -9.33 2.66 -22.90
C SER A 97 -10.16 1.44 -22.49
N LYS A 98 -11.48 1.59 -22.48
CA LYS A 98 -12.39 0.49 -22.15
C LYS A 98 -12.25 -0.65 -23.16
N GLY A 99 -12.23 -1.89 -22.67
CA GLY A 99 -12.24 -3.09 -23.51
C GLY A 99 -10.86 -3.54 -24.01
N LEU A 100 -9.78 -3.00 -23.46
CA LEU A 100 -8.44 -3.55 -23.71
C LEU A 100 -8.31 -4.95 -23.10
N ASN A 101 -7.69 -5.86 -23.86
CA ASN A 101 -7.33 -7.18 -23.36
C ASN A 101 -6.07 -7.10 -22.47
N HIS A 102 -5.68 -8.23 -21.84
CA HIS A 102 -4.55 -8.28 -20.93
C HIS A 102 -3.22 -7.87 -21.59
N ASP A 103 -2.95 -8.33 -22.81
CA ASP A 103 -1.71 -8.01 -23.54
C ASP A 103 -1.62 -6.52 -23.88
N GLN A 104 -2.74 -5.92 -24.30
CA GLN A 104 -2.83 -4.48 -24.56
C GLN A 104 -2.64 -3.65 -23.28
N LYS A 105 -3.13 -4.14 -22.13
CA LYS A 105 -2.86 -3.51 -20.84
C LYS A 105 -1.38 -3.61 -20.45
N LEU A 106 -0.72 -4.73 -20.79
CA LEU A 106 0.74 -4.87 -20.60
C LEU A 106 1.51 -3.88 -21.48
N ASP A 107 1.10 -3.66 -22.74
CA ASP A 107 1.72 -2.65 -23.60
C ASP A 107 1.62 -1.24 -23.00
N VAL A 108 0.44 -0.87 -22.50
CA VAL A 108 0.24 0.43 -21.83
C VAL A 108 1.06 0.53 -20.54
N LEU A 109 1.11 -0.54 -19.74
CA LEU A 109 1.95 -0.59 -18.54
C LEU A 109 3.43 -0.44 -18.88
N ASN A 110 3.91 -1.09 -19.95
CA ASN A 110 5.29 -1.01 -20.40
C ASN A 110 5.65 0.40 -20.86
N LEU A 111 4.77 1.06 -21.62
CA LEU A 111 4.94 2.47 -21.98
C LEU A 111 5.04 3.34 -20.73
N LYS A 112 4.12 3.16 -19.78
CA LYS A 112 4.13 3.92 -18.52
C LYS A 112 5.40 3.67 -17.70
N LEU A 113 5.88 2.43 -17.66
CA LEU A 113 7.11 2.08 -16.95
C LEU A 113 8.33 2.69 -17.65
N GLN A 114 8.38 2.71 -18.99
CA GLN A 114 9.43 3.38 -19.75
C GLN A 114 9.49 4.88 -19.46
N ASP A 115 8.33 5.55 -19.38
CA ASP A 115 8.26 6.97 -19.05
C ASP A 115 8.80 7.29 -17.65
N LEU A 116 8.66 6.34 -16.71
CA LEU A 116 9.11 6.49 -15.31
C LEU A 116 10.60 6.14 -15.09
N ARG A 117 11.21 5.42 -16.03
CA ARG A 117 12.60 4.98 -15.94
C ARG A 117 13.59 6.05 -16.42
N ALA A 118 14.88 5.80 -16.20
CA ALA A 118 15.95 6.68 -16.68
C ALA A 118 15.80 6.99 -18.19
N GLY A 119 15.79 8.28 -18.52
CA GLY A 119 15.58 8.79 -19.89
C GLY A 119 14.10 8.94 -20.30
N GLY A 120 13.15 8.61 -19.43
CA GLY A 120 11.72 8.81 -19.64
C GLY A 120 11.25 10.23 -19.31
N VAL A 121 10.07 10.60 -19.82
CA VAL A 121 9.50 11.95 -19.62
C VAL A 121 9.00 12.22 -18.19
N GLU A 122 8.76 11.15 -17.44
CA GLU A 122 8.35 11.15 -16.03
C GLU A 122 9.38 10.44 -15.15
N GLU A 123 10.66 10.47 -15.55
CA GLU A 123 11.77 9.80 -14.85
C GLU A 123 11.69 10.00 -13.33
N ASN A 124 11.77 8.89 -12.60
CA ASN A 124 11.71 8.88 -11.15
C ASN A 124 12.85 8.04 -10.57
N GLU A 125 13.66 8.66 -9.72
CA GLU A 125 14.84 8.03 -9.11
C GLU A 125 14.49 6.79 -8.29
N ALA A 126 13.40 6.82 -7.50
CA ALA A 126 12.96 5.68 -6.71
C ALA A 126 12.49 4.51 -7.59
N ILE A 127 11.87 4.79 -8.74
CA ILE A 127 11.52 3.75 -9.73
C ILE A 127 12.78 3.14 -10.33
N GLU A 128 13.75 3.95 -10.76
CA GLU A 128 14.98 3.41 -11.36
C GLU A 128 15.77 2.59 -10.34
N GLU A 129 15.92 3.08 -9.11
CA GLU A 129 16.60 2.33 -8.04
C GLU A 129 15.91 1.00 -7.74
N PHE A 130 14.58 0.98 -7.72
CA PHE A 130 13.79 -0.24 -7.53
C PHE A 130 13.96 -1.23 -8.69
N VAL A 131 13.85 -0.78 -9.94
CA VAL A 131 14.00 -1.64 -11.12
C VAL A 131 15.42 -2.17 -11.23
N GLN A 132 16.42 -1.33 -10.97
CA GLN A 132 17.83 -1.72 -10.96
C GLN A 132 18.10 -2.79 -9.90
N ARG A 133 17.57 -2.64 -8.67
CA ARG A 133 17.74 -3.66 -7.62
C ARG A 133 17.06 -4.98 -7.98
N ILE A 134 15.87 -4.95 -8.59
CA ILE A 134 15.21 -6.17 -9.09
C ILE A 134 16.07 -6.84 -10.17
N PHE A 135 16.63 -6.06 -11.10
CA PHE A 135 17.46 -6.59 -12.17
C PHE A 135 18.71 -7.29 -11.63
N GLU A 136 19.42 -6.67 -10.69
CA GLU A 136 20.58 -7.25 -10.02
C GLU A 136 20.25 -8.61 -9.38
N LEU A 137 19.16 -8.67 -8.62
CA LEU A 137 18.69 -9.90 -7.97
C LEU A 137 18.25 -10.99 -8.96
N ASP A 138 17.85 -10.62 -10.19
CA ASP A 138 17.53 -11.58 -11.24
C ASP A 138 18.80 -12.14 -11.90
N GLN A 139 19.85 -11.33 -12.05
CA GLN A 139 21.13 -11.75 -12.63
C GLN A 139 21.98 -12.63 -11.69
N GLU A 140 21.86 -12.45 -10.36
CA GLU A 140 22.57 -13.29 -9.37
C GLU A 140 22.21 -14.79 -9.44
N GLU A 141 21.15 -15.16 -10.18
CA GLU A 141 20.66 -16.54 -10.30
C GLU A 141 21.15 -17.27 -11.59
N SER A 142 21.93 -16.60 -12.45
CA SER A 142 22.40 -17.14 -13.76
C SER A 142 23.85 -17.63 -13.76
#